data_AF-A0A4V1BX71-F1
#
_entry.id   AF-A0A4V1BX71-F1
#
_cell.length_a   1.000
_cell.length_b   1.000
_cell.length_c   1.000
_cell.angle_alpha   90.00
_cell.angle_beta   90.00
_cell.angle_gamma   90.00
#
_symmetry.space_group_name_H-M   'P 1'
#
loop_
_entity.id
_entity.type
_entity.pdbx_description
1 polymer ?
#
loop_
_entity_poly.entity_id
_entity_poly.type
_entity_poly.pdbx_seq_one_letter_code
_entity_poly.pdbx_strand_id
1 'polypeptide(L)'
;MQFVIFDENGNEQQHHFDVKCQPMQIQPQIWHKIESVSDDIECQLYFYCREEAFFYKRNGLTLPHSEVCILSQITKPCKVLDLGSGRGRNSFFFGITRLCCDCNGYQSSTY
;
A
#
# COMPACT_ATOMS: atom_id res chain seq x y z
N MET A 1 -21.40 10.74 8.08
CA MET A 1 -20.88 11.09 6.73
C MET A 1 -21.72 10.40 5.68
N GLN A 2 -22.26 11.14 4.71
CA GLN A 2 -22.91 10.55 3.54
C GLN A 2 -21.89 10.36 2.41
N PHE A 3 -21.91 9.17 1.83
CA PHE A 3 -20.94 8.72 0.85
C PHE A 3 -21.66 8.09 -0.33
N VAL A 4 -21.19 8.34 -1.55
CA VAL A 4 -21.76 7.79 -2.77
C VAL A 4 -20.70 6.95 -3.47
N ILE A 5 -21.04 5.71 -3.80
CA ILE A 5 -20.23 4.80 -4.61
C ILE A 5 -20.96 4.60 -5.93
N PHE A 6 -20.24 4.70 -7.03
CA PHE A 6 -20.80 4.50 -8.36
C PHE A 6 -20.53 3.08 -8.83
N ASP A 7 -21.53 2.44 -9.44
CA ASP A 7 -21.34 1.19 -10.15
C ASP A 7 -20.73 1.41 -11.55
N GLU A 8 -20.45 0.32 -12.28
CA GLU A 8 -19.86 0.38 -13.63
C GLU A 8 -20.75 1.10 -14.66
N ASN A 9 -22.06 1.20 -14.39
CA ASN A 9 -23.02 1.90 -15.25
C ASN A 9 -23.18 3.38 -14.85
N GLY A 10 -22.50 3.83 -13.80
CA GLY A 10 -22.61 5.18 -13.26
C GLY A 10 -23.82 5.40 -12.36
N ASN A 11 -24.51 4.34 -11.91
CA ASN A 11 -25.60 4.47 -10.94
C ASN A 11 -25.03 4.75 -9.55
N GLU A 12 -25.71 5.62 -8.80
CA GLU A 12 -25.32 6.01 -7.45
C GLU A 12 -25.83 5.01 -6.40
N GLN A 13 -24.95 4.61 -5.48
CA GLN A 13 -25.28 3.87 -4.27
C GLN A 13 -24.90 4.70 -3.04
N GLN A 14 -25.89 5.04 -2.22
CA GLN A 14 -25.71 5.90 -1.05
C GLN A 14 -25.41 5.08 0.20
N HIS A 15 -24.43 5.54 0.97
CA HIS A 15 -23.99 4.93 2.22
C HIS A 15 -23.83 6.00 3.31
N HIS A 16 -24.26 5.65 4.52
CA HIS A 16 -24.01 6.46 5.72
C HIS A 16 -22.93 5.80 6.56
N PHE A 17 -21.86 6.55 6.84
CA PHE A 17 -20.76 6.11 7.70
C PHE A 17 -20.66 6.97 8.96
N ASP A 18 -20.42 6.30 10.08
CA ASP A 18 -20.22 6.89 11.40
C ASP A 18 -19.26 6.01 12.23
N VAL A 19 -19.07 6.32 13.51
CA VAL A 19 -18.16 5.59 14.40
C VAL A 19 -18.55 4.10 14.56
N LYS A 20 -19.84 3.76 14.42
CA LYS A 20 -20.36 2.38 14.49
C LYS A 20 -20.38 1.69 13.13
N CYS A 21 -20.60 2.47 12.06
CA CYS A 21 -20.71 2.03 10.68
C CYS A 21 -19.51 2.55 9.89
N GLN A 22 -18.35 1.89 10.04
CA GLN A 22 -17.14 2.27 9.32
C GLN A 22 -17.21 1.85 7.84
N PRO A 23 -16.58 2.62 6.93
CA PRO A 23 -16.52 2.26 5.52
C PRO A 23 -15.72 0.97 5.30
N MET A 24 -16.19 0.15 4.35
CA MET A 24 -15.38 -0.94 3.81
C MET A 24 -14.20 -0.40 3.00
N GLN A 25 -13.16 -1.21 2.80
CA GLN A 25 -12.06 -0.85 1.92
C GLN A 25 -12.56 -0.67 0.48
N ILE A 26 -12.41 0.55 -0.04
CA ILE A 26 -12.76 0.88 -1.43
C ILE A 26 -11.66 0.32 -2.34
N GLN A 27 -12.07 -0.46 -3.34
CA GLN A 27 -11.13 -1.05 -4.29
C GLN A 27 -10.57 0.02 -5.24
N PRO A 28 -9.36 -0.20 -5.81
CA PRO A 28 -8.81 0.70 -6.82
C PRO A 28 -9.78 0.89 -8.01
N GLN A 29 -9.78 2.10 -8.58
CA GLN A 29 -10.58 2.46 -9.77
C GLN A 29 -12.10 2.44 -9.58
N ILE A 30 -12.60 2.42 -8.34
CA ILE A 30 -14.01 2.63 -8.05
C ILE A 30 -14.29 4.12 -7.90
N TRP A 31 -15.21 4.65 -8.71
CA TRP A 31 -15.66 6.04 -8.58
C TRP A 31 -16.50 6.20 -7.31
N HIS A 32 -16.20 7.25 -6.55
CA HIS A 32 -16.91 7.56 -5.33
C HIS A 32 -16.73 9.03 -4.94
N LYS A 33 -17.63 9.54 -4.09
CA LYS A 33 -17.56 10.88 -3.52
C LYS A 33 -18.10 10.89 -2.09
N ILE A 34 -17.62 11.84 -1.30
CA ILE A 34 -18.27 12.24 -0.05
C ILE A 34 -19.36 13.24 -0.43
N GLU A 35 -20.62 12.92 -0.18
CA GLU A 35 -21.77 13.76 -0.57
C GLU A 35 -22.02 14.84 0.49
N SER A 36 -21.97 14.47 1.77
CA SER A 36 -22.12 15.43 2.87
C SER A 36 -21.51 14.92 4.17
N VAL A 37 -21.23 15.85 5.07
CA VAL A 37 -20.68 15.57 6.40
C VAL A 37 -21.44 16.37 7.44
N SER A 38 -21.38 15.95 8.70
CA SER A 38 -21.83 16.77 9.83
C SER A 38 -20.74 17.78 10.21
N ASP A 39 -21.12 18.84 10.92
CA ASP A 39 -20.20 19.90 11.33
C ASP A 39 -19.12 19.42 12.32
N ASP A 40 -19.41 18.35 13.06
CA ASP A 40 -18.56 17.75 14.08
C ASP A 40 -17.76 16.54 13.59
N ILE A 41 -17.65 16.35 12.26
CA ILE A 41 -17.00 15.16 11.73
C ILE A 41 -15.49 15.14 12.02
N GLU A 42 -15.01 13.98 12.48
CA GLU A 42 -13.60 13.64 12.53
C GLU A 42 -13.38 12.27 11.87
N CYS A 43 -12.52 12.21 10.85
CA CYS A 43 -12.20 10.96 10.17
C CYS A 43 -10.77 10.98 9.59
N GLN A 44 -10.30 9.80 9.18
CA GLN A 44 -9.00 9.62 8.55
C GLN A 44 -9.16 8.83 7.25
N LEU A 45 -8.37 9.20 6.25
CA LEU A 45 -8.29 8.49 4.98
C LEU A 45 -6.94 7.79 4.87
N TYR A 46 -6.99 6.47 4.69
CA TYR A 46 -5.81 5.64 4.48
C TYR A 46 -5.78 5.06 3.08
N PHE A 47 -4.62 5.18 2.43
CA PHE A 47 -4.37 4.52 1.15
C PHE A 47 -3.55 3.25 1.38
N TYR A 48 -4.11 2.11 0.99
CA TYR A 48 -3.46 0.82 1.05
C TYR A 48 -2.93 0.40 -0.32
N CYS A 49 -1.87 -0.38 -0.32
CA CYS A 49 -1.35 -1.05 -1.50
C CYS A 49 -0.75 -2.40 -1.11
N ARG A 50 -0.47 -3.24 -2.11
CA ARG A 50 0.27 -4.48 -1.87
C ARG A 50 1.72 -4.15 -1.49
N GLU A 51 2.36 -5.03 -0.73
CA GLU A 51 3.72 -4.84 -0.22
C GLU A 51 4.72 -4.57 -1.37
N GLU A 52 4.59 -5.27 -2.49
CA GLU A 52 5.44 -5.08 -3.68
C GLU A 52 5.35 -3.67 -4.28
N ALA A 53 4.25 -2.96 -4.06
CA ALA A 53 4.02 -1.61 -4.58
C ALA A 53 4.37 -0.52 -3.57
N PHE A 54 4.70 -0.86 -2.32
CA PHE A 54 4.85 0.11 -1.23
C PHE A 54 5.92 1.18 -1.54
N PHE A 55 7.15 0.77 -1.85
CA PHE A 55 8.24 1.71 -2.14
C PHE A 55 8.12 2.34 -3.53
N TYR A 56 7.39 1.72 -4.45
CA TYR A 56 7.00 2.35 -5.71
C TYR A 56 6.07 3.54 -5.43
N LYS A 57 5.01 3.35 -4.63
CA LYS A 57 4.03 4.40 -4.31
C LYS A 57 4.58 5.47 -3.37
N ARG A 58 5.37 5.08 -2.35
CA ARG A 58 5.87 6.00 -1.31
C ARG A 58 7.13 6.75 -1.73
N ASN A 59 8.03 6.11 -2.48
CA ASN A 59 9.37 6.63 -2.74
C ASN A 59 9.72 6.75 -4.24
N GLY A 60 8.80 6.37 -5.14
CA GLY A 60 9.05 6.42 -6.58
C GLY A 60 10.16 5.49 -7.05
N LEU A 61 10.39 4.38 -6.36
CA LEU A 61 11.25 3.30 -6.85
C LEU A 61 10.55 2.54 -7.97
N THR A 62 11.27 1.78 -8.79
CA THR A 62 10.66 0.82 -9.72
C THR A 62 10.13 -0.39 -8.94
N LEU A 63 9.06 -1.02 -9.42
CA LEU A 63 8.57 -2.28 -8.85
C LEU A 63 9.66 -3.36 -8.85
N PRO A 64 9.69 -4.24 -7.84
CA PRO A 64 10.47 -5.48 -7.91
C PRO A 64 9.98 -6.33 -9.08
N HIS A 65 10.86 -7.15 -9.63
CA HIS A 65 10.48 -8.13 -10.66
C HIS A 65 9.58 -9.20 -10.07
N SER A 66 8.70 -9.78 -10.89
CA SER A 66 7.77 -10.85 -10.49
C SER A 66 8.46 -12.02 -9.81
N GLU A 67 9.65 -12.40 -10.27
CA GLU A 67 10.47 -13.49 -9.75
C GLU A 67 10.94 -13.20 -8.32
N VAL A 68 11.26 -11.94 -8.03
CA VAL A 68 11.65 -11.49 -6.68
C VAL A 68 10.46 -11.58 -5.73
N CYS A 69 9.27 -11.19 -6.19
CA CYS A 69 8.03 -11.32 -5.40
C CYS A 69 7.65 -12.79 -5.15
N ILE A 70 7.83 -13.67 -6.13
CA ILE A 70 7.57 -15.10 -5.95
C ILE A 70 8.58 -15.70 -4.97
N LEU A 71 9.87 -15.35 -5.11
CA LEU A 71 10.93 -15.81 -4.22
C LEU A 71 10.60 -15.49 -2.76
N SER A 72 10.09 -14.29 -2.47
CA SER A 72 9.75 -13.89 -1.10
C SER A 72 8.58 -14.68 -0.50
N GLN A 73 7.71 -15.25 -1.32
CA GLN A 73 6.57 -16.05 -0.87
C GLN A 73 6.95 -17.51 -0.59
N ILE A 74 7.87 -18.07 -1.37
CA ILE A 74 8.27 -19.49 -1.26
C ILE A 74 9.50 -19.71 -0.37
N THR A 75 10.26 -18.65 -0.08
CA THR A 75 11.50 -18.72 0.70
C THR A 75 11.22 -18.35 2.14
N LYS A 76 11.69 -19.19 3.08
CA LYS A 76 11.66 -18.84 4.50
C LYS A 76 12.56 -17.62 4.77
N PRO A 77 12.21 -16.75 5.74
CA PRO A 77 13.08 -15.67 6.18
C PRO A 77 14.53 -16.10 6.34
N CYS A 78 15.43 -15.42 5.63
CA CYS A 78 16.86 -15.70 5.57
C CYS A 78 17.64 -14.40 5.31
N LYS A 79 18.97 -14.50 5.37
CA LYS A 79 19.86 -13.42 4.94
C LYS A 79 19.94 -13.38 3.42
N VAL A 80 19.71 -12.21 2.84
CA VAL A 80 19.73 -12.00 1.39
C VAL A 80 20.78 -10.95 1.04
N LEU A 81 21.62 -11.26 0.05
CA LEU A 81 22.59 -10.35 -0.53
C LEU A 81 22.06 -9.83 -1.88
N ASP A 82 21.81 -8.52 -1.96
CA ASP A 82 21.35 -7.84 -3.18
C ASP A 82 22.55 -7.28 -3.97
N LEU A 83 23.12 -8.10 -4.87
CA LEU A 83 24.28 -7.73 -5.67
C LEU A 83 23.87 -6.76 -6.79
N GLY A 84 24.40 -5.53 -6.75
CA GLY A 84 24.05 -4.48 -7.72
C GLY A 84 22.67 -3.86 -7.43
N SER A 85 22.40 -3.55 -6.17
CA SER A 85 21.07 -3.12 -5.68
C SER A 85 20.55 -1.80 -6.27
N GLY A 86 21.41 -0.99 -6.90
CA GLY A 86 21.03 0.29 -7.50
C GLY A 86 20.36 1.22 -6.47
N ARG A 87 19.10 1.61 -6.73
CA ARG A 87 18.30 2.41 -5.78
C ARG A 87 17.63 1.58 -4.66
N GLY A 88 17.94 0.28 -4.57
CA GLY A 88 17.55 -0.58 -3.45
C GLY A 88 16.15 -1.18 -3.53
N ARG A 89 15.50 -1.26 -4.71
CA ARG A 89 14.09 -1.73 -4.81
C ARG A 89 13.86 -3.12 -4.20
N ASN A 90 14.78 -4.06 -4.44
CA ASN A 90 14.68 -5.44 -3.95
C ASN A 90 15.01 -5.48 -2.46
N SER A 91 16.12 -4.83 -2.08
CA SER A 91 16.53 -4.65 -0.70
C SER A 91 15.41 -4.11 0.21
N PHE A 92 14.73 -3.04 -0.20
CA PHE A 92 13.61 -2.46 0.54
C PHE A 92 12.40 -3.39 0.56
N PHE A 93 12.05 -4.00 -0.57
CA PHE A 93 10.96 -4.98 -0.65
C PHE A 93 11.20 -6.16 0.31
N PHE A 94 12.38 -6.75 0.31
CA PHE A 94 12.72 -7.85 1.21
C PHE A 94 12.68 -7.44 2.69
N GLY A 95 13.11 -6.23 3.01
CA GLY A 95 13.04 -5.69 4.37
C GLY A 95 11.62 -5.64 4.94
N ILE A 96 10.61 -5.35 4.12
CA ILE A 96 9.20 -5.34 4.56
C ILE A 96 8.57 -6.74 4.52
N THR A 97 8.98 -7.62 3.60
CA THR A 97 8.51 -9.02 3.54
C THR A 97 9.18 -9.93 4.57
N ARG A 98 9.87 -9.36 5.56
CA ARG A 98 10.57 -10.07 6.67
C ARG A 98 11.74 -10.95 6.23
N LEU A 99 12.35 -10.67 5.07
CA LEU A 99 13.63 -11.22 4.67
C LEU A 99 14.73 -10.23 5.08
N CYS A 100 15.64 -10.62 5.98
CA CYS A 100 16.71 -9.73 6.43
C CYS A 100 17.73 -9.53 5.29
N CYS A 101 17.61 -8.41 4.57
CA CYS A 101 18.58 -8.04 3.54
C CYS A 101 19.79 -7.35 4.13
N ASP A 102 20.97 -7.95 3.96
CA ASP A 102 22.25 -7.32 4.25
C ASP A 102 22.65 -6.49 3.03
N CYS A 103 22.35 -5.18 3.07
CA CYS A 103 22.74 -4.23 2.03
C CYS A 103 24.15 -3.73 2.32
N ASN A 104 25.18 -4.30 1.69
CA ASN A 104 26.52 -3.72 1.69
C ASN A 104 26.52 -2.39 0.90
N GLY A 105 26.07 -1.30 1.53
CA GLY A 105 26.15 0.05 0.96
C GLY A 105 25.06 1.04 1.37
N TYR A 106 24.00 0.64 2.09
CA TYR A 106 23.00 1.58 2.61
C TYR A 106 23.04 1.59 4.14
N GLN A 107 23.95 2.39 4.71
CA GLN A 107 23.74 2.88 6.06
C GLN A 107 22.62 3.92 6.01
N SER A 108 21.40 3.49 6.32
CA SER A 108 20.35 4.42 6.73
C SER A 108 20.78 5.03 8.07
N SER A 109 21.39 6.21 8.02
CA SER A 109 21.59 7.05 9.21
C SER A 109 20.23 7.54 9.70
N THR A 110 19.87 7.15 10.94
CA THR A 110 18.95 7.85 11.88
C THR A 110 17.48 8.05 11.41
N TYR A 111 16.42 8.03 12.22
CA TYR A 111 16.14 8.29 13.64
C TYR A 111 15.00 7.37 14.10
#